data_AF-T1IPV5-F1
#
_entry.id   AF-T1IPV5-F1
#
_cell.length_a   1.000
_cell.length_b   1.000
_cell.length_c   1.000
_cell.angle_alpha   90.00
_cell.angle_beta   90.00
_cell.angle_gamma   90.00
#
_symmetry.space_group_name_H-M   'P 1'
#
loop_
_entity.id
_entity.type
_entity.pdbx_description
1 polymer ?
#
loop_
_entity_poly.entity_id
_entity_poly.type
_entity_poly.pdbx_seq_one_letter_code
_entity_poly.pdbx_strand_id
1 'polypeptide(L)'
;GKTTIISRFLNKTENPKSTIALEYTYARQSRNTALCKDVCHIWELGAGTLLTKLLEIPITLDTINLLSIVLVIDLSKPKEMLYALDTFLSTLRTTLDQVLIQSSELKDNLMNNVWKKIGKDHADKASIEPLPVPVLILGGKYDIFQDFDPEHKKIICKTLRFFAHKNGAALQFCSSKSENLVNKAKIVFSHLGFNNPIASQPVSQDYNKPIIIPFGADAFNQIGILLILYLNITQLILLIKRRSFSAWKNTFETHFPQVSEKTIIPDDPAKDTNFKEPMVDTLRTNKDQ
;
A
#
# COMPACT_ATOMS: atom_id res chain seq x y z
N GLY A 1 -8.86 -3.26 -8.17
CA GLY A 1 -7.48 -3.26 -8.73
C GLY A 1 -6.54 -4.18 -7.96
N LYS A 2 -6.69 -4.33 -6.64
CA LYS A 2 -5.91 -5.23 -5.78
C LYS A 2 -5.94 -6.70 -6.24
N THR A 3 -7.13 -7.28 -6.30
CA THR A 3 -7.35 -8.65 -6.78
C THR A 3 -6.79 -8.88 -8.18
N THR A 4 -6.86 -7.88 -9.07
CA THR A 4 -6.26 -7.94 -10.41
C THR A 4 -4.74 -8.07 -10.35
N ILE A 5 -4.06 -7.27 -9.53
CA ILE A 5 -2.59 -7.32 -9.45
C ILE A 5 -2.10 -8.60 -8.76
N ILE A 6 -2.84 -9.09 -7.76
CA ILE A 6 -2.58 -10.38 -7.12
C ILE A 6 -2.79 -11.53 -8.14
N SER A 7 -3.88 -11.53 -8.89
CA SER A 7 -4.15 -12.53 -9.93
C SER A 7 -3.07 -12.54 -11.01
N ARG A 8 -2.62 -11.35 -11.44
CA ARG A 8 -1.49 -11.22 -12.37
C ARG A 8 -0.19 -11.77 -11.78
N PHE A 9 0.10 -11.51 -10.51
CA PHE A 9 1.27 -12.06 -9.81
C PHE A 9 1.24 -13.59 -9.74
N LEU A 10 0.07 -14.16 -9.43
CA LEU A 10 -0.16 -15.60 -9.36
C LEU A 10 -0.33 -16.27 -10.74
N ASN A 11 -0.29 -15.50 -11.83
CA ASN A 11 -0.59 -15.93 -13.20
C ASN A 11 -1.95 -16.66 -13.32
N LYS A 12 -2.95 -16.23 -12.55
CA LYS A 12 -4.33 -16.71 -12.65
C LYS A 12 -5.01 -16.13 -13.89
N THR A 13 -5.81 -16.97 -14.57
CA THR A 13 -6.59 -16.59 -15.76
C THR A 13 -8.03 -16.21 -15.44
N GLU A 14 -8.49 -16.46 -14.20
CA GLU A 14 -9.83 -16.14 -13.74
C GLU A 14 -10.06 -14.62 -13.67
N ASN A 15 -11.30 -14.21 -13.97
CA ASN A 15 -11.69 -12.81 -13.83
C ASN A 15 -11.72 -12.44 -12.34
N PRO A 16 -10.99 -11.40 -11.92
CA PRO A 16 -10.91 -11.02 -10.51
C PRO A 16 -12.28 -10.50 -10.04
N LYS A 17 -12.82 -11.10 -8.99
CA LYS A 17 -14.00 -10.59 -8.27
C LYS A 17 -13.57 -9.51 -7.27
N SER A 18 -14.52 -8.70 -6.83
CA SER A 18 -14.25 -7.72 -5.76
C SER A 18 -14.10 -8.45 -4.44
N THR A 19 -12.98 -8.24 -3.75
CA THR A 19 -12.70 -8.88 -2.46
C THR A 19 -13.71 -8.53 -1.39
N ILE A 20 -14.20 -9.54 -0.70
CA ILE A 20 -15.10 -9.41 0.45
C ILE A 20 -14.33 -9.66 1.74
N ALA A 21 -14.44 -8.75 2.70
CA ALA A 21 -13.82 -8.88 4.02
C ALA A 21 -12.33 -9.19 3.97
N LEU A 22 -11.92 -10.43 4.26
CA LEU A 22 -10.54 -10.87 4.24
C LEU A 22 -10.44 -12.18 3.43
N GLU A 23 -9.80 -12.11 2.27
CA GLU A 23 -9.61 -13.28 1.40
C GLU A 23 -8.20 -13.85 1.53
N TYR A 24 -8.11 -15.18 1.49
CA TYR A 24 -6.85 -15.90 1.57
C TYR A 24 -6.51 -16.53 0.22
N THR A 25 -5.27 -16.34 -0.22
CA THR A 25 -4.66 -17.06 -1.33
C THR A 25 -3.19 -17.38 -1.00
N TYR A 26 -2.52 -18.16 -1.84
CA TYR A 26 -1.09 -18.43 -1.66
C TYR A 26 -0.36 -18.48 -3.01
N ALA A 27 0.92 -18.12 -2.98
CA ALA A 27 1.86 -18.29 -4.08
C ALA A 27 2.84 -19.43 -3.77
N ARG A 28 3.29 -20.14 -4.80
CA ARG A 28 4.37 -21.13 -4.69
C ARG A 28 5.50 -20.76 -5.63
N GLN A 29 6.73 -20.83 -5.14
CA GLN A 29 7.93 -20.68 -5.95
C GLN A 29 8.84 -21.88 -5.77
N SER A 30 9.24 -22.51 -6.88
CA SER A 30 10.27 -23.55 -6.87
C SER A 30 11.64 -22.89 -6.80
N ARG A 31 12.50 -23.32 -5.87
CA ARG A 31 13.94 -23.01 -5.93
C ARG A 31 14.64 -23.97 -6.90
N ASN A 32 15.89 -23.65 -7.29
CA ASN A 32 16.68 -24.37 -8.29
C ASN A 32 16.76 -25.91 -8.07
N THR A 33 16.48 -26.40 -6.86
CA THR A 33 16.21 -27.81 -6.57
C THR A 33 14.71 -28.07 -6.58
N ALA A 34 14.23 -28.86 -7.55
CA ALA A 34 12.80 -29.13 -7.82
C ALA A 34 11.96 -29.68 -6.65
N LEU A 35 12.60 -30.08 -5.55
CA LEU A 35 11.98 -30.67 -4.37
C LEU A 35 11.59 -29.65 -3.29
N CYS A 36 12.21 -28.47 -3.24
CA CYS A 36 11.87 -27.42 -2.26
C CYS A 36 10.99 -26.34 -2.90
N LYS A 37 9.73 -26.27 -2.46
CA LYS A 37 8.78 -25.22 -2.87
C LYS A 37 8.53 -24.29 -1.70
N ASP A 38 8.91 -23.03 -1.85
CA ASP A 38 8.53 -22.00 -0.89
C ASP A 38 7.06 -21.64 -1.09
N VAL A 39 6.37 -21.38 0.02
CA VAL A 39 4.97 -20.95 0.03
C VAL A 39 4.90 -19.55 0.63
N CYS A 40 4.25 -18.64 -0.08
CA CYS A 40 3.94 -17.30 0.41
C CYS A 40 2.42 -17.19 0.60
N HIS A 41 1.99 -16.96 1.83
CA HIS A 41 0.59 -16.75 2.18
C HIS A 41 0.19 -15.30 1.90
N ILE A 42 -0.91 -15.10 1.17
CA ILE A 42 -1.38 -13.78 0.75
C ILE A 42 -2.77 -13.56 1.32
N TRP A 43 -2.91 -12.50 2.12
CA TRP A 43 -4.17 -12.06 2.68
C TRP A 43 -4.58 -10.75 2.00
N GLU A 44 -5.76 -10.70 1.40
CA GLU A 44 -6.30 -9.51 0.74
C GLU A 44 -7.46 -8.94 1.56
N LEU A 45 -7.32 -7.68 1.99
CA LEU A 45 -8.38 -6.96 2.70
C LEU A 45 -9.32 -6.23 1.71
N GLY A 46 -10.58 -6.63 1.71
CA GLY A 46 -11.70 -6.00 1.02
C GLY A 46 -12.31 -4.83 1.80
N ALA A 47 -13.35 -4.22 1.22
CA ALA A 47 -14.14 -3.14 1.83
C ALA A 47 -13.40 -1.85 2.27
N GLY A 48 -12.13 -1.69 1.91
CA GLY A 48 -11.41 -0.44 2.15
C GLY A 48 -10.94 -0.30 3.59
N THR A 49 -11.19 0.85 4.21
CA THR A 49 -10.82 1.10 5.62
C THR A 49 -11.81 0.56 6.65
N LEU A 50 -12.98 0.04 6.24
CA LEU A 50 -14.05 -0.38 7.15
C LEU A 50 -13.71 -1.62 7.97
N LEU A 51 -12.95 -2.55 7.38
CA LEU A 51 -12.68 -3.87 7.96
C LEU A 51 -11.23 -4.01 8.42
N THR A 52 -10.55 -2.91 8.73
CA THR A 52 -9.14 -2.92 9.17
C THR A 52 -8.89 -3.71 10.44
N LYS A 53 -9.92 -3.97 11.27
CA LYS A 53 -9.83 -4.89 12.41
C LYS A 53 -9.47 -6.33 12.00
N LEU A 54 -9.80 -6.75 10.79
CA LEU A 54 -9.45 -8.08 10.29
C LEU A 54 -7.93 -8.26 10.07
N LEU A 55 -7.14 -7.19 10.13
CA LEU A 55 -5.67 -7.26 10.08
C LEU A 55 -5.09 -8.03 11.27
N GLU A 56 -5.79 -8.09 12.40
CA GLU A 56 -5.37 -8.85 13.59
C GLU A 56 -5.32 -10.37 13.35
N ILE A 57 -6.00 -10.87 12.30
CA ILE A 57 -6.03 -12.30 11.96
C ILE A 57 -4.66 -12.76 11.40
N PRO A 58 -4.11 -12.16 10.33
CA PRO A 58 -2.83 -12.58 9.78
C PRO A 58 -1.60 -11.96 10.48
N ILE A 59 -1.77 -10.86 11.22
CA ILE A 59 -0.67 -10.17 11.90
C ILE A 59 -0.60 -10.68 13.34
N THR A 60 0.26 -11.68 13.58
CA THR A 60 0.48 -12.29 14.89
C THR A 60 1.96 -12.29 15.24
N LEU A 61 2.29 -12.62 16.49
CA LEU A 61 3.68 -12.67 16.94
C LEU A 61 4.50 -13.71 16.17
N ASP A 62 3.87 -14.80 15.73
CA ASP A 62 4.53 -15.88 14.99
C ASP A 62 4.81 -15.49 13.52
N THR A 63 3.95 -14.67 12.93
CA THR A 63 4.03 -14.32 11.49
C THR A 63 4.81 -13.03 11.24
N ILE A 64 4.95 -12.16 12.23
CA ILE A 64 5.47 -10.79 12.06
C ILE A 64 6.90 -10.73 11.49
N ASN A 65 7.74 -11.72 11.79
CA ASN A 65 9.11 -11.81 11.27
C ASN A 65 9.18 -12.03 9.75
N LEU A 66 8.13 -12.63 9.17
CA LEU A 66 8.02 -12.93 7.74
C LEU A 66 6.98 -12.04 7.05
N LEU A 67 6.36 -11.11 7.79
CA LEU A 67 5.29 -10.26 7.30
C LEU A 67 5.85 -9.16 6.40
N SER A 68 5.19 -8.94 5.26
CA SER A 68 5.34 -7.75 4.43
C SER A 68 3.96 -7.21 4.09
N ILE A 69 3.82 -5.89 4.02
CA ILE A 69 2.55 -5.22 3.74
C ILE A 69 2.60 -4.54 2.38
N VAL A 70 1.54 -4.72 1.58
CA VAL A 70 1.34 -3.98 0.32
C VAL A 70 0.04 -3.19 0.43
N LEU A 71 0.16 -1.86 0.49
CA LEU A 71 -0.96 -0.94 0.49
C LEU A 71 -1.21 -0.46 -0.94
N VAL A 72 -2.34 -0.85 -1.52
CA VAL A 72 -2.69 -0.46 -2.89
C VAL A 72 -3.61 0.75 -2.86
N ILE A 73 -3.18 1.85 -3.48
CA ILE A 73 -3.92 3.11 -3.56
C ILE A 73 -4.43 3.30 -4.99
N ASP A 74 -5.71 3.66 -5.14
CA ASP A 74 -6.29 3.97 -6.45
C ASP A 74 -5.95 5.41 -6.87
N LEU A 75 -4.99 5.57 -7.81
CA LEU A 75 -4.57 6.89 -8.28
C LEU A 75 -5.65 7.61 -9.09
N SER A 76 -6.67 6.91 -9.59
CA SER A 76 -7.78 7.53 -10.32
C SER A 76 -8.74 8.31 -9.42
N LYS A 77 -8.63 8.14 -8.10
CA LYS A 77 -9.54 8.72 -7.11
C LYS A 77 -8.80 9.47 -6.00
N PRO A 78 -8.21 10.64 -6.28
CA PRO A 78 -7.46 11.40 -5.29
C PRO A 78 -8.29 11.88 -4.09
N LYS A 79 -9.62 11.98 -4.23
CA LYS A 79 -10.55 12.34 -3.16
C LYS A 79 -10.74 11.26 -2.08
N GLU A 80 -10.38 10.01 -2.36
CA GLU A 80 -10.46 8.89 -1.40
C GLU A 80 -9.06 8.50 -0.87
N MET A 81 -8.02 8.86 -1.62
CA MET A 81 -6.64 8.36 -1.44
C MET A 81 -6.00 8.73 -0.10
N LEU A 82 -6.04 10.01 0.31
CA LEU A 82 -5.32 10.44 1.51
C LEU A 82 -6.00 9.91 2.78
N TYR A 83 -7.33 9.93 2.82
CA TYR A 83 -8.10 9.33 3.90
C TYR A 83 -7.78 7.84 4.06
N ALA A 84 -7.80 7.07 2.95
CA ALA A 84 -7.49 5.65 2.96
C ALA A 84 -6.05 5.37 3.42
N LEU A 85 -5.09 6.12 2.89
CA LEU A 85 -3.67 6.00 3.23
C LEU A 85 -3.41 6.27 4.72
N ASP A 86 -3.92 7.37 5.23
CA ASP A 86 -3.72 7.80 6.62
C ASP A 86 -4.39 6.85 7.62
N THR A 87 -5.64 6.47 7.35
CA THR A 87 -6.40 5.55 8.20
C THR A 87 -5.70 4.20 8.26
N PHE A 88 -5.31 3.64 7.11
CA PHE A 88 -4.67 2.33 7.06
C PHE A 88 -3.29 2.32 7.74
N LEU A 89 -2.44 3.32 7.48
CA LEU A 89 -1.12 3.40 8.11
C LEU A 89 -1.23 3.56 9.64
N SER A 90 -2.21 4.36 10.09
CA SER A 90 -2.46 4.53 11.53
C SER A 90 -2.95 3.24 12.18
N THR A 91 -3.94 2.56 11.58
CA THR A 91 -4.42 1.28 12.11
C THR A 91 -3.34 0.21 12.08
N LEU A 92 -2.59 0.08 10.99
CA LEU A 92 -1.48 -0.87 10.88
C LEU A 92 -0.42 -0.63 11.96
N ARG A 93 -0.06 0.63 12.23
CA ARG A 93 0.87 0.97 13.30
C ARG A 93 0.35 0.49 14.66
N THR A 94 -0.92 0.79 14.97
CA THR A 94 -1.55 0.32 16.21
C THR A 94 -1.55 -1.20 16.33
N THR A 95 -1.94 -1.93 15.28
CA THR A 95 -1.96 -3.40 15.28
C THR A 95 -0.55 -3.97 15.48
N LEU A 96 0.47 -3.45 14.78
CA LEU A 96 1.85 -3.89 14.93
C LEU A 96 2.40 -3.60 16.33
N ASP A 97 2.12 -2.40 16.87
CA ASP A 97 2.52 -2.06 18.24
C ASP A 97 1.85 -3.00 19.25
N GLN A 98 0.56 -3.28 19.11
CA GLN A 98 -0.17 -4.22 19.97
C GLN A 98 0.45 -5.63 19.98
N VAL A 99 0.77 -6.16 18.81
CA VAL A 99 1.41 -7.49 18.68
C VAL A 99 2.82 -7.48 19.29
N LEU A 100 3.56 -6.39 19.16
CA LEU A 100 4.94 -6.27 19.64
C LEU A 100 5.07 -5.79 21.10
N ILE A 101 3.98 -5.40 21.77
CA ILE A 101 4.00 -4.97 23.18
C ILE A 101 4.69 -6.01 24.08
N GLN A 102 4.50 -7.29 23.78
CA GLN A 102 5.00 -8.39 24.62
C GLN A 102 6.45 -8.77 24.32
N SER A 103 7.08 -8.26 23.26
CA SER A 103 8.44 -8.63 22.88
C SER A 103 9.25 -7.45 22.35
N SER A 104 9.94 -6.76 23.26
CA SER A 104 10.86 -5.66 22.93
C SER A 104 12.03 -6.12 22.06
N GLU A 105 12.60 -7.30 22.34
CA GLU A 105 13.72 -7.84 21.56
C GLU A 105 13.34 -8.10 20.10
N LEU A 106 12.15 -8.67 19.84
CA LEU A 106 11.66 -8.86 18.47
C LEU A 106 11.45 -7.51 17.79
N LYS A 107 10.87 -6.52 18.49
CA LYS A 107 10.69 -5.16 17.96
C LYS A 107 12.02 -4.54 17.55
N ASP A 108 13.05 -4.64 18.39
CA ASP A 108 14.38 -4.08 18.10
C ASP A 108 15.04 -4.80 16.91
N ASN A 109 14.94 -6.12 16.84
CA ASN A 109 15.46 -6.91 15.72
C ASN A 109 14.79 -6.54 14.39
N LEU A 110 13.47 -6.41 14.39
CA LEU A 110 12.67 -5.97 13.25
C LEU A 110 13.06 -4.56 12.81
N MET A 111 13.11 -3.60 13.74
CA MET A 111 13.52 -2.23 13.45
C MET A 111 14.95 -2.15 12.92
N ASN A 112 15.88 -2.95 13.47
CA ASN A 112 17.24 -3.06 12.97
C ASN A 112 17.28 -3.55 11.51
N ASN A 113 16.44 -4.52 11.15
CA ASN A 113 16.34 -5.02 9.78
C ASN A 113 15.76 -3.96 8.83
N VAL A 114 14.76 -3.19 9.26
CA VAL A 114 14.20 -2.09 8.47
C VAL A 114 15.24 -0.98 8.27
N TRP A 115 15.98 -0.59 9.31
CA TRP A 115 17.05 0.42 9.19
C TRP A 115 18.24 -0.04 8.35
N LYS A 116 18.53 -1.36 8.29
CA LYS A 116 19.50 -1.90 7.32
C LYS A 116 19.03 -1.67 5.88
N LYS A 117 17.73 -1.78 5.61
CA LYS A 117 17.15 -1.55 4.27
C LYS A 117 17.10 -0.05 3.91
N ILE A 118 16.74 0.81 4.87
CA ILE A 118 16.67 2.28 4.66
C ILE A 118 18.07 2.91 4.57
N GLY A 119 19.02 2.37 5.33
CA GLY A 119 20.35 2.96 5.53
C GLY A 119 20.47 3.60 6.90
N LYS A 120 21.42 3.12 7.72
CA LYS A 120 21.61 3.60 9.10
C LYS A 120 22.10 5.04 9.20
N ASP A 121 22.73 5.54 8.13
CA ASP A 121 23.31 6.88 8.02
C ASP A 121 22.46 7.80 7.13
N HIS A 122 21.20 7.44 6.91
CA HIS A 122 20.28 8.22 6.09
C HIS A 122 20.11 9.64 6.66
N ALA A 123 20.23 10.66 5.81
CA ALA A 123 20.19 12.07 6.21
C ALA A 123 18.91 12.46 6.99
N ASP A 124 17.80 11.79 6.66
CA ASP A 124 16.49 12.03 7.28
C ASP A 124 16.16 11.13 8.47
N LYS A 125 17.13 10.37 9.01
CA LYS A 125 16.92 9.38 10.07
C LYS A 125 16.10 9.91 11.26
N ALA A 126 16.34 11.14 11.69
CA ALA A 126 15.64 11.75 12.82
C ALA A 126 14.16 12.08 12.55
N SER A 127 13.72 12.05 11.29
CA SER A 127 12.33 12.37 10.92
C SER A 127 11.58 11.21 10.30
N ILE A 128 12.24 10.13 9.90
CA ILE A 128 11.58 8.92 9.43
C ILE A 128 11.11 8.12 10.65
N GLU A 129 9.88 7.67 10.62
CA GLU A 129 9.24 6.84 11.63
C GLU A 129 8.85 5.51 10.98
N PRO A 130 9.81 4.60 10.77
CA PRO A 130 9.53 3.40 10.01
C PRO A 130 8.57 2.46 10.76
N LEU A 131 7.82 1.66 10.00
CA LEU A 131 7.08 0.53 10.54
C LEU A 131 8.05 -0.65 10.75
N PRO A 132 7.82 -1.52 11.76
CA PRO A 132 8.70 -2.65 12.06
C PRO A 132 8.63 -3.78 11.02
N VAL A 133 7.89 -3.61 9.93
CA VAL A 133 7.80 -4.57 8.82
C VAL A 133 7.95 -3.84 7.48
N PRO A 134 8.43 -4.52 6.42
CA PRO A 134 8.50 -3.92 5.10
C PRO A 134 7.12 -3.52 4.59
N VAL A 135 6.98 -2.26 4.15
CA VAL A 135 5.75 -1.74 3.56
C VAL A 135 6.01 -1.22 2.16
N LEU A 136 5.17 -1.63 1.21
CA LEU A 136 5.11 -1.09 -0.15
C LEU A 136 3.79 -0.34 -0.32
N ILE A 137 3.87 0.94 -0.67
CA ILE A 137 2.73 1.68 -1.18
C ILE A 137 2.71 1.51 -2.71
N LEU A 138 1.65 0.91 -3.24
CA LEU A 138 1.48 0.63 -4.66
C LEU A 138 0.36 1.51 -5.24
N GLY A 139 0.72 2.51 -6.03
CA GLY A 139 -0.23 3.33 -6.77
C GLY A 139 -0.78 2.58 -7.98
N GLY A 140 -2.03 2.13 -7.93
CA GLY A 140 -2.71 1.44 -9.03
C GLY A 140 -3.35 2.39 -10.04
N LYS A 141 -3.80 1.84 -11.18
CA LYS A 141 -4.45 2.58 -12.27
C LYS A 141 -3.63 3.75 -12.82
N TYR A 142 -2.31 3.57 -12.92
CA TYR A 142 -1.42 4.58 -13.51
C TYR A 142 -1.82 4.99 -14.93
N ASP A 143 -2.45 4.09 -15.69
CA ASP A 143 -2.98 4.35 -17.04
C ASP A 143 -4.02 5.47 -17.09
N ILE A 144 -4.74 5.71 -15.99
CA ILE A 144 -5.69 6.83 -15.87
C ILE A 144 -4.97 8.05 -15.30
N PHE A 145 -4.12 7.84 -14.31
CA PHE A 145 -3.40 8.91 -13.63
C PHE A 145 -2.43 9.69 -14.53
N GLN A 146 -1.80 9.02 -15.50
CA GLN A 146 -0.82 9.65 -16.41
C GLN A 146 -1.43 10.86 -17.17
N ASP A 147 -2.74 10.83 -17.41
CA ASP A 147 -3.49 11.85 -18.15
C ASP A 147 -4.03 12.98 -17.24
N PHE A 148 -3.77 12.95 -15.93
CA PHE A 148 -4.16 14.03 -15.03
C PHE A 148 -3.37 15.32 -15.30
N ASP A 149 -3.95 16.45 -14.87
CA ASP A 149 -3.27 17.75 -14.95
C ASP A 149 -1.90 17.70 -14.25
N PRO A 150 -0.85 18.33 -14.82
CA PRO A 150 0.49 18.32 -14.24
C PRO A 150 0.55 18.80 -12.78
N GLU A 151 -0.27 19.79 -12.42
CA GLU A 151 -0.36 20.30 -11.05
C GLU A 151 -0.92 19.24 -10.09
N HIS A 152 -2.01 18.59 -10.47
CA HIS A 152 -2.60 17.47 -9.73
C HIS A 152 -1.60 16.31 -9.57
N LYS A 153 -0.91 15.92 -10.66
CA LYS A 153 0.13 14.88 -10.61
C LYS A 153 1.25 15.23 -9.64
N LYS A 154 1.73 16.48 -9.67
CA LYS A 154 2.79 16.96 -8.77
C LYS A 154 2.36 16.87 -7.31
N ILE A 155 1.13 17.27 -6.99
CA ILE A 155 0.60 17.21 -5.62
C ILE A 155 0.48 15.76 -5.13
N ILE A 156 -0.11 14.89 -5.95
CA ILE A 156 -0.31 13.47 -5.63
C ILE A 156 1.03 12.75 -5.46
N CYS A 157 1.95 12.88 -6.43
CA CYS A 157 3.26 12.25 -6.37
C CYS A 157 4.05 12.70 -5.15
N LYS A 158 4.12 14.01 -4.88
CA LYS A 158 4.82 14.51 -3.69
C LYS A 158 4.19 13.99 -2.39
N THR A 159 2.86 13.96 -2.30
CA THR A 159 2.15 13.48 -1.10
C THR A 159 2.45 12.01 -0.84
N LEU A 160 2.30 11.16 -1.85
CA LEU A 160 2.61 9.73 -1.72
C LEU A 160 4.08 9.49 -1.37
N ARG A 161 5.00 10.24 -2.00
CA ARG A 161 6.43 10.19 -1.67
C ARG A 161 6.71 10.56 -0.22
N PHE A 162 6.11 11.65 0.25
CA PHE A 162 6.24 12.10 1.64
C PHE A 162 5.75 11.04 2.62
N PHE A 163 4.56 10.48 2.41
CA PHE A 163 4.00 9.45 3.28
C PHE A 163 4.82 8.16 3.25
N ALA A 164 5.28 7.74 2.07
CA ALA A 164 6.13 6.57 1.93
C ALA A 164 7.44 6.76 2.69
N HIS A 165 8.14 7.87 2.43
CA HIS A 165 9.42 8.18 3.05
C HIS A 165 9.31 8.33 4.57
N LYS A 166 8.30 9.05 5.05
CA LYS A 166 8.03 9.23 6.48
C LYS A 166 7.82 7.90 7.21
N ASN A 167 7.18 6.92 6.57
CA ASN A 167 6.94 5.60 7.16
C ASN A 167 8.00 4.55 6.78
N GLY A 168 9.11 4.94 6.15
CA GLY A 168 10.16 4.03 5.71
C GLY A 168 9.70 3.00 4.66
N ALA A 169 8.61 3.29 3.95
CA ALA A 169 8.01 2.43 2.95
C ALA A 169 8.62 2.67 1.56
N ALA A 170 8.58 1.64 0.72
CA ALA A 170 8.81 1.79 -0.72
C ALA A 170 7.54 2.35 -1.40
N LEU A 171 7.70 3.03 -2.53
CA LEU A 171 6.60 3.54 -3.34
C LEU A 171 6.77 3.11 -4.79
N GLN A 172 5.74 2.54 -5.39
CA GLN A 172 5.76 2.18 -6.81
C GLN A 172 4.41 2.41 -7.47
N PHE A 173 4.41 2.93 -8.69
CA PHE A 173 3.21 3.03 -9.51
C PHE A 173 3.09 1.84 -10.47
N CYS A 174 1.86 1.39 -10.65
CA CYS A 174 1.54 0.25 -11.49
C CYS A 174 0.21 0.46 -12.23
N SER A 175 0.10 -0.18 -13.39
CA SER A 175 -1.16 -0.33 -14.11
C SER A 175 -1.27 -1.75 -14.62
N SER A 176 -2.43 -2.38 -14.40
CA SER A 176 -2.79 -3.67 -14.98
C SER A 176 -2.85 -3.68 -16.50
N LYS A 177 -2.85 -2.50 -17.14
CA LYS A 177 -2.82 -2.35 -18.61
C LYS A 177 -1.39 -2.23 -19.17
N SER A 178 -0.36 -2.20 -18.33
CA SER A 178 1.04 -2.09 -18.74
C SER A 178 1.85 -3.28 -18.23
N GLU A 179 2.17 -4.23 -19.12
CA GLU A 179 2.97 -5.42 -18.77
C GLU A 179 4.33 -5.06 -18.15
N ASN A 180 4.97 -3.99 -18.62
CA ASN A 180 6.23 -3.50 -18.04
C ASN A 180 6.06 -3.13 -16.55
N LEU A 181 5.02 -2.38 -16.21
CA LEU A 181 4.76 -1.98 -14.82
C LEU A 181 4.31 -3.15 -13.95
N VAL A 182 3.51 -4.07 -14.51
CA VAL A 182 3.12 -5.30 -13.83
C VAL A 182 4.35 -6.14 -13.51
N ASN A 183 5.26 -6.34 -14.47
CA ASN A 183 6.49 -7.11 -14.26
C ASN A 183 7.38 -6.48 -13.18
N LYS A 184 7.53 -5.15 -13.18
CA LYS A 184 8.24 -4.46 -12.09
C LYS A 184 7.59 -4.68 -10.73
N ALA A 185 6.25 -4.68 -10.63
CA ALA A 185 5.55 -4.97 -9.39
C ALA A 185 5.71 -6.44 -8.96
N LYS A 186 5.66 -7.40 -9.90
CA LYS A 186 5.92 -8.83 -9.64
C LYS A 186 7.31 -9.06 -9.05
N ILE A 187 8.32 -8.33 -9.50
CA ILE A 187 9.69 -8.42 -8.95
C ILE A 187 9.67 -8.01 -7.48
N VAL A 188 9.01 -6.89 -7.12
CA VAL A 188 8.93 -6.44 -5.73
C VAL A 188 8.10 -7.40 -4.88
N PHE A 189 6.98 -7.92 -5.38
CA PHE A 189 6.20 -8.94 -4.66
C PHE A 189 6.98 -10.22 -4.43
N SER A 190 7.79 -10.64 -5.41
CA SER A 190 8.68 -11.79 -5.26
C SER A 190 9.76 -11.54 -4.21
N HIS A 191 10.28 -10.31 -4.12
CA HIS A 191 11.20 -9.92 -3.06
C HIS A 191 10.51 -9.96 -1.69
N LEU A 192 9.33 -9.36 -1.55
CA LEU A 192 8.59 -9.30 -0.29
C LEU A 192 8.09 -10.66 0.19
N GLY A 193 7.64 -11.53 -0.73
CA GLY A 193 7.03 -12.82 -0.40
C GLY A 193 8.02 -13.99 -0.30
N PHE A 194 9.16 -13.92 -1.00
CA PHE A 194 10.12 -15.03 -1.09
C PHE A 194 11.56 -14.63 -0.75
N ASN A 195 11.80 -13.37 -0.37
CA ASN A 195 13.16 -12.82 -0.14
C ASN A 195 14.10 -12.97 -1.34
N ASN A 196 13.54 -12.99 -2.56
CA ASN A 196 14.37 -13.04 -3.78
C ASN A 196 15.25 -11.79 -3.88
N PRO A 197 16.51 -11.93 -4.32
CA PRO A 197 17.36 -10.76 -4.55
C PRO A 197 16.74 -9.88 -5.61
N ILE A 198 16.60 -8.59 -5.31
CA ILE A 198 16.10 -7.59 -6.25
C ILE A 198 17.29 -6.81 -6.78
N ALA A 199 17.49 -6.81 -8.11
CA ALA A 199 18.40 -5.86 -8.73
C ALA A 199 17.91 -4.44 -8.42
N SER A 200 18.83 -3.50 -8.18
CA SER A 200 18.48 -2.11 -7.87
C SER A 200 17.55 -1.56 -8.96
N GLN A 201 16.27 -1.40 -8.62
CA GLN A 201 15.32 -0.81 -9.57
C GLN A 201 15.69 0.65 -9.78
N PRO A 202 15.65 1.15 -11.03
CA PRO A 202 15.99 2.53 -11.29
C PRO A 202 15.00 3.44 -10.57
N VAL A 203 15.55 4.34 -9.75
CA VAL A 203 14.76 5.32 -9.01
C VAL A 203 14.10 6.26 -10.02
N SER A 204 12.78 6.43 -9.92
CA SER A 204 11.99 7.34 -10.74
C SER A 204 11.12 8.22 -9.86
N GLN A 205 11.46 9.51 -9.84
CA GLN A 205 10.83 10.52 -8.98
C GLN A 205 10.03 11.57 -9.77
N ASP A 206 10.14 11.55 -11.10
CA ASP A 206 9.49 12.48 -12.02
C ASP A 206 7.99 12.19 -12.09
N TYR A 207 7.15 13.21 -11.84
CA TYR A 207 5.70 13.08 -11.86
C TYR A 207 5.13 12.82 -13.26
N ASN A 208 5.92 13.03 -14.32
CA ASN A 208 5.55 12.67 -15.70
C ASN A 208 5.82 11.19 -16.01
N LYS A 209 6.48 10.46 -15.11
CA LYS A 209 6.81 9.04 -15.27
C LYS A 209 6.17 8.23 -14.14
N PRO A 210 6.04 6.90 -14.29
CA PRO A 210 5.64 6.04 -13.20
C PRO A 210 6.66 6.14 -12.05
N ILE A 211 6.19 6.49 -10.85
CA ILE A 211 7.06 6.62 -9.67
C ILE A 211 7.58 5.24 -9.25
N ILE A 212 8.88 5.14 -8.99
CA ILE A 212 9.56 3.94 -8.49
C ILE A 212 10.60 4.38 -7.46
N ILE A 213 10.36 4.05 -6.20
CA ILE A 213 11.19 4.48 -5.08
C ILE A 213 11.40 3.26 -4.18
N PRO A 214 12.57 2.62 -4.27
CA PRO A 214 13.00 1.57 -3.35
C PRO A 214 13.11 2.08 -1.91
N PHE A 215 13.19 1.16 -0.96
CA PHE A 215 13.42 1.47 0.45
C PHE A 215 14.68 2.34 0.62
N GLY A 216 14.55 3.46 1.34
CA GLY A 216 15.66 4.38 1.63
C GLY A 216 16.18 5.21 0.45
N ALA A 217 15.54 5.15 -0.72
CA ALA A 217 16.02 5.83 -1.94
C ALA A 217 15.47 7.26 -2.12
N ASP A 218 14.56 7.73 -1.25
CA ASP A 218 14.02 9.08 -1.29
C ASP A 218 14.64 9.96 -0.19
N ALA A 219 14.46 11.27 -0.30
CA ALA A 219 14.83 12.21 0.74
C ALA A 219 13.84 13.37 0.79
N PHE A 220 13.52 13.87 1.99
CA PHE A 220 12.59 15.00 2.13
C PHE A 220 13.06 16.25 1.37
N ASN A 221 14.37 16.45 1.24
CA ASN A 221 14.93 17.53 0.42
C ASN A 221 14.58 17.38 -1.07
N GLN A 222 14.59 16.14 -1.59
CA GLN A 222 14.26 15.84 -2.99
C GLN A 222 12.75 15.88 -3.26
N ILE A 223 11.93 15.49 -2.28
CA ILE A 223 10.47 15.64 -2.34
C ILE A 223 10.10 17.13 -2.37
N GLY A 224 10.84 17.93 -1.60
CA GLY A 224 10.60 19.35 -1.43
C GLY A 224 9.32 19.61 -0.63
N ILE A 225 8.77 20.81 -0.78
CA ILE A 225 7.59 21.26 -0.03
C ILE A 225 6.40 21.35 -1.00
N LEU A 226 5.19 21.12 -0.49
CA LEU A 226 3.93 21.23 -1.25
C LEU A 226 3.33 22.65 -1.27
N LEU A 227 3.92 23.61 -0.57
CA LEU A 227 3.23 24.85 -0.22
C LEU A 227 2.97 25.76 -1.42
N ILE A 228 1.68 26.03 -1.63
CA ILE A 228 1.15 27.20 -2.31
C ILE A 228 1.18 28.37 -1.31
N LEU A 229 2.11 29.29 -1.56
CA LEU A 229 2.13 30.73 -1.27
C LEU A 229 0.98 31.31 -0.40
N TYR A 230 0.97 31.15 0.93
CA TYR A 230 0.27 32.08 1.86
C TYR A 230 0.88 32.15 3.28
N LEU A 231 2.13 31.71 3.48
CA LEU A 231 2.75 31.67 4.81
C LEU A 231 3.95 32.60 4.89
N ASN A 232 4.04 33.36 5.99
CA ASN A 232 5.22 34.15 6.31
C ASN A 232 6.44 33.24 6.55
N ILE A 233 7.63 33.75 6.23
CA ILE A 233 8.92 33.02 6.25
C ILE A 233 9.14 32.25 7.57
N THR A 234 8.74 32.81 8.72
CA THR A 234 8.89 32.18 10.03
C THR A 234 8.01 30.94 10.21
N GLN A 235 6.77 30.96 9.71
CA GLN A 235 5.86 29.82 9.71
C GLN A 235 6.32 28.75 8.71
N LEU A 236 6.85 29.19 7.57
CA LEU A 236 7.48 28.33 6.58
C LEU A 236 8.67 27.56 7.20
N ILE A 237 9.57 28.24 7.89
CA ILE A 237 10.73 27.64 8.56
C ILE A 237 10.31 26.62 9.64
N LEU A 238 9.28 26.91 10.43
CA LEU A 238 8.77 25.99 11.45
C LEU A 238 8.12 24.74 10.85
N LEU A 239 7.35 24.88 9.76
CA LEU A 239 6.74 23.75 9.06
C LEU A 239 7.77 22.90 8.33
N ILE A 240 8.78 23.53 7.73
CA ILE A 240 9.93 22.86 7.12
C ILE A 240 10.70 22.07 8.18
N LYS A 241 11.00 22.70 9.33
CA LYS A 241 11.71 22.04 10.44
C LYS A 241 10.91 20.87 11.03
N ARG A 242 9.58 20.99 11.09
CA ARG A 242 8.72 19.96 11.68
C ARG A 242 8.28 18.87 10.70
N ARG A 243 8.51 19.04 9.39
CA ARG A 243 8.01 18.12 8.34
C ARG A 243 6.56 17.74 8.63
N SER A 244 5.74 18.76 8.92
CA SER A 244 4.47 18.59 9.62
C SER A 244 3.47 17.83 8.78
N PHE A 245 3.06 16.65 9.27
CA PHE A 245 2.07 15.78 8.65
C PHE A 245 0.75 16.51 8.33
N SER A 246 0.31 17.36 9.25
CA SER A 246 -0.89 18.19 9.09
C SER A 246 -0.82 19.17 7.92
N ALA A 247 0.35 19.74 7.64
CA ALA A 247 0.50 20.70 6.54
C ALA A 247 0.37 20.00 5.17
N TRP A 248 0.94 18.80 5.05
CA TRP A 248 0.80 17.97 3.85
C TRP A 248 -0.66 17.53 3.64
N LYS A 249 -1.34 17.12 4.71
CA LYS A 249 -2.77 16.79 4.66
C LYS A 249 -3.62 17.97 4.22
N ASN A 250 -3.49 19.10 4.91
CA ASN A 250 -4.27 20.30 4.61
C ASN A 250 -4.07 20.75 3.16
N THR A 251 -2.82 20.78 2.67
CA THR A 251 -2.53 21.17 1.28
C THR A 251 -3.12 20.20 0.26
N PHE A 252 -3.12 18.90 0.57
CA PHE A 252 -3.76 17.93 -0.31
C PHE A 252 -5.28 18.09 -0.32
N GLU A 253 -5.88 18.29 0.86
CA GLU A 253 -7.32 18.48 1.05
C GLU A 253 -7.86 19.75 0.37
N THR A 254 -7.06 20.82 0.25
CA THR A 254 -7.48 22.02 -0.49
C THR A 254 -7.68 21.77 -1.98
N HIS A 255 -6.89 20.86 -2.58
CA HIS A 255 -7.05 20.48 -3.99
C HIS A 255 -8.01 19.30 -4.17
N PHE A 256 -8.01 18.38 -3.21
CA PHE A 256 -8.81 17.16 -3.24
C PHE A 256 -9.54 16.98 -1.90
N PRO A 257 -10.74 17.60 -1.73
CA PRO A 257 -11.54 17.39 -0.53
C PRO A 257 -11.78 15.90 -0.30
N GLN A 258 -11.37 15.41 0.87
CA GLN A 258 -11.36 13.98 1.17
C GLN A 258 -12.76 13.48 1.54
N VAL A 259 -13.11 12.29 1.04
CA VAL A 259 -14.36 11.59 1.36
C VAL A 259 -14.00 10.22 1.91
N SER A 260 -14.67 9.81 2.99
CA SER A 260 -14.55 8.43 3.46
C SER A 260 -15.08 7.46 2.40
N GLU A 261 -14.40 6.32 2.23
CA GLU A 261 -14.86 5.28 1.31
C GLU A 261 -16.25 4.81 1.72
N LYS A 262 -17.25 5.07 0.88
CA LYS A 262 -18.62 4.55 1.05
C LYS A 262 -18.71 3.14 0.47
N THR A 263 -18.06 2.17 1.10
CA THR A 263 -18.27 0.77 0.72
C THR A 263 -19.56 0.28 1.37
N ILE A 264 -20.63 0.14 0.59
CA ILE A 264 -21.91 -0.39 1.07
C ILE A 264 -21.79 -1.91 1.06
N ILE A 265 -21.64 -2.51 2.23
CA ILE A 265 -21.81 -3.95 2.39
C ILE A 265 -23.33 -4.17 2.51
N PRO A 266 -23.96 -4.96 1.63
CA PRO A 266 -25.39 -5.26 1.76
C PRO A 266 -25.66 -5.93 3.11
N ASP A 267 -26.70 -5.47 3.84
CA ASP A 267 -27.10 -6.10 5.11
C ASP A 267 -27.49 -7.57 4.93
N ASP A 268 -27.94 -7.94 3.73
CA ASP A 268 -28.26 -9.31 3.34
C ASP A 268 -27.20 -9.85 2.37
N PRO A 269 -26.36 -10.82 2.80
CA PRO A 269 -25.35 -11.46 1.95
C PRO A 269 -25.93 -12.10 0.68
N ALA A 270 -27.19 -12.54 0.69
CA ALA A 270 -27.84 -13.12 -0.50
C ALA A 270 -28.09 -12.08 -1.60
N LYS A 271 -28.06 -10.79 -1.28
CA LYS A 271 -28.19 -9.69 -2.25
C LYS A 271 -26.86 -9.27 -2.85
N ASP A 272 -25.73 -9.76 -2.33
CA ASP A 272 -24.42 -9.48 -2.89
C ASP A 272 -24.22 -10.30 -4.17
N THR A 273 -23.95 -9.59 -5.27
CA THR A 273 -23.69 -10.17 -6.59
C THR A 273 -22.54 -11.17 -6.62
N ASN A 274 -21.61 -11.10 -5.67
CA ASN A 274 -20.48 -12.03 -5.58
C ASN A 274 -20.91 -13.46 -5.21
N PHE A 275 -22.03 -13.62 -4.49
CA PHE A 275 -22.58 -14.90 -4.04
C PHE A 275 -23.73 -15.43 -4.92
N LYS A 276 -24.01 -14.78 -6.06
CA LYS A 276 -25.02 -15.28 -6.99
C LYS A 276 -24.62 -16.66 -7.50
N GLU A 277 -25.51 -17.62 -7.28
CA GLU A 277 -25.40 -18.99 -7.74
C GLU A 277 -26.63 -19.29 -8.61
N PRO A 278 -26.55 -19.10 -9.94
CA PRO A 278 -27.74 -19.09 -10.80
C PRO A 278 -28.65 -20.30 -10.63
N MET A 279 -28.08 -21.49 -10.42
CA MET A 279 -28.84 -22.71 -10.19
C MET A 279 -29.58 -22.70 -8.83
N VAL A 280 -28.91 -22.28 -7.76
CA VAL A 280 -29.48 -22.22 -6.41
C VAL A 280 -30.50 -21.08 -6.30
N ASP A 281 -30.20 -19.93 -6.90
CA ASP A 281 -31.08 -18.77 -6.96
C ASP A 281 -32.38 -19.08 -7.69
N THR A 282 -32.32 -19.81 -8.81
CA THR A 282 -33.51 -20.25 -9.56
C THR A 282 -34.34 -21.24 -8.75
N LEU A 283 -33.71 -22.21 -8.09
CA LEU A 283 -34.40 -23.18 -7.24
C LEU A 283 -35.08 -22.52 -6.03
N ARG A 284 -34.46 -21.51 -5.43
CA ARG A 284 -35.04 -20.75 -4.32
C ARG A 284 -36.21 -19.89 -4.78
N THR A 285 -36.06 -19.20 -5.92
CA THR A 285 -37.15 -18.40 -6.51
C THR A 285 -38.38 -19.25 -6.82
N ASN A 286 -38.17 -20.48 -7.31
CA ASN A 286 -39.25 -21.43 -7.57
C ASN A 286 -39.88 -22.03 -6.29
N LYS A 287 -39.18 -21.99 -5.15
CA LYS A 287 -39.66 -22.48 -3.86
C LYS A 287 -40.40 -21.42 -3.05
N ASP A 288 -40.06 -20.15 -3.25
CA ASP A 288 -40.68 -18.99 -2.62
C ASP A 288 -41.93 -18.47 -3.39
N GLN A 289 -42.25 -19.07 -4.55
CA GLN A 289 -43.51 -18.94 -5.28
C GLN A 289 -44.52 -20.00 -4.83
#